data_AF-A0AAQ3AHR5-F1
#
_entry.id   AF-A0AAQ3AHR5-F1
#
_cell.length_a   1.000
_cell.length_b   1.000
_cell.length_c   1.000
_cell.angle_alpha   90.00
_cell.angle_beta   90.00
_cell.angle_gamma   90.00
#
_symmetry.space_group_name_H-M   'P 1'
#
loop_
_entity.id
_entity.type
_entity.pdbx_description
1 polymer ?
#
loop_
_entity_poly.entity_id
_entity_poly.type
_entity_poly.pdbx_seq_one_letter_code
_entity_poly.pdbx_strand_id
1 'polypeptide(L)'
;MNSVLERLKEKKVEIKEKESTTIFVKIEEVNKKKTYHTKIMKDLYIFGASNNQKHRFFISFRELFNQQKIKSFYLFSLKGNDRFLGIYYGYRKPIKNVVTRYEENGIMKASTFSRVYYIEFRFKKGSIFCYIVGISYLLKKEKVNTRYYESLIERILNLEKQVYEFYNKELSNGGIIIKWIKKRQK
;
A
#
# COMPACT_ATOMS: atom_id res chain seq x y z
N MET A 1 15.41 -40.23 -14.38
CA MET A 1 16.25 -39.26 -13.64
C MET A 1 15.96 -37.88 -14.23
N ASN A 2 15.08 -37.06 -13.63
CA ASN A 2 14.72 -35.76 -14.21
C ASN A 2 15.97 -34.90 -14.36
N SER A 3 16.21 -34.39 -15.57
CA SER A 3 17.44 -33.68 -15.91
C SER A 3 17.58 -32.45 -15.00
N VAL A 4 18.81 -32.10 -14.63
CA VAL A 4 19.10 -30.91 -13.81
C VAL A 4 18.47 -29.64 -14.41
N LEU A 5 18.33 -29.59 -15.74
CA LEU A 5 17.66 -28.53 -16.49
C LEU A 5 16.15 -28.41 -16.22
N GLU A 6 15.42 -29.52 -16.08
CA GLU A 6 13.99 -29.50 -15.75
C GLU A 6 13.76 -28.98 -14.34
N ARG A 7 14.56 -29.44 -13.37
CA ARG A 7 14.51 -28.97 -11.97
C ARG A 7 14.80 -27.47 -11.86
N LEU A 8 15.69 -26.94 -12.70
CA LEU A 8 15.99 -25.50 -12.76
C LEU A 8 14.85 -24.70 -13.40
N LYS A 9 14.18 -25.24 -14.42
CA LYS A 9 12.99 -24.61 -15.04
C LYS A 9 11.80 -24.60 -14.07
N GLU A 10 11.54 -25.70 -13.38
CA GLU A 10 10.50 -25.82 -12.34
C GLU A 10 10.74 -24.84 -11.21
N LYS A 11 11.97 -24.78 -10.65
CA LYS A 11 12.34 -23.77 -9.64
C LYS A 11 12.12 -22.34 -10.13
N LYS A 12 12.43 -22.03 -11.38
CA LYS A 12 12.25 -20.69 -11.95
C LYS A 12 10.77 -20.33 -12.09
N VAL A 13 9.92 -21.28 -12.45
CA VAL A 13 8.46 -21.11 -12.51
C VAL A 13 7.89 -20.91 -11.10
N GLU A 14 8.29 -21.74 -10.15
CA GLU A 14 7.85 -21.65 -8.75
C GLU A 14 8.27 -20.32 -8.09
N ILE A 15 9.50 -19.85 -8.37
CA ILE A 15 9.99 -18.54 -7.92
C ILE A 15 9.15 -17.41 -8.54
N LYS A 16 8.84 -17.46 -9.84
CA LYS A 16 7.98 -16.48 -10.51
C LYS A 16 6.56 -16.46 -9.93
N GLU A 17 5.99 -17.61 -9.61
CA GLU A 17 4.67 -17.71 -8.97
C GLU A 17 4.68 -17.13 -7.55
N LYS A 18 5.74 -17.41 -6.77
CA LYS A 18 5.97 -16.79 -5.46
C LYS A 18 6.14 -15.26 -5.56
N GLU A 19 6.87 -14.75 -6.55
CA GLU A 19 6.97 -13.30 -6.81
C GLU A 19 5.63 -12.67 -7.26
N SER A 20 4.79 -13.43 -7.97
CA SER A 20 3.44 -13.01 -8.39
C SER A 20 2.48 -12.90 -7.20
N THR A 21 2.66 -13.74 -6.17
CA THR A 21 1.77 -13.80 -5.01
C THR A 21 2.05 -12.70 -3.99
N THR A 22 3.30 -12.28 -3.79
CA THR A 22 3.61 -11.24 -2.80
C THR A 22 3.11 -9.85 -3.23
N ILE A 23 2.67 -9.05 -2.23
CA ILE A 23 2.34 -7.63 -2.43
C ILE A 23 3.59 -6.74 -2.48
N PHE A 24 4.76 -7.22 -2.05
CA PHE A 24 5.97 -6.43 -1.95
C PHE A 24 6.81 -6.51 -3.24
N VAL A 25 7.11 -5.35 -3.83
CA VAL A 25 7.94 -5.23 -5.03
C VAL A 25 9.42 -5.05 -4.71
N LYS A 26 9.73 -4.55 -3.50
CA LYS A 26 11.08 -4.32 -3.02
C LYS A 26 11.11 -4.38 -1.49
N ILE A 27 12.19 -4.95 -0.97
CA ILE A 27 12.54 -4.90 0.45
C ILE A 27 13.97 -4.37 0.50
N GLU A 28 14.18 -3.27 1.23
CA GLU A 28 15.48 -2.63 1.41
C GLU A 28 15.92 -2.81 2.86
N GLU A 29 17.21 -3.02 3.08
CA GLU A 29 17.80 -3.03 4.41
C GLU A 29 18.96 -2.05 4.46
N VAL A 30 18.83 -1.01 5.29
CA VAL A 30 19.85 0.01 5.49
C VAL A 30 20.01 0.23 6.99
N ASN A 31 21.24 0.13 7.51
CA ASN A 31 21.53 0.30 8.94
C ASN A 31 20.65 -0.58 9.86
N LYS A 32 20.46 -1.86 9.49
CA LYS A 32 19.58 -2.81 10.19
C LYS A 32 18.10 -2.41 10.25
N LYS A 33 17.68 -1.41 9.46
CA LYS A 33 16.27 -1.03 9.29
C LYS A 33 15.74 -1.60 7.97
N LYS A 34 14.63 -2.34 8.05
CA LYS A 34 13.99 -2.95 6.89
C LYS A 34 12.84 -2.09 6.39
N THR A 35 12.91 -1.70 5.12
CA THR A 35 11.86 -0.94 4.45
C THR A 35 11.19 -1.79 3.39
N TYR A 36 9.88 -1.93 3.51
CA TYR A 36 9.07 -2.74 2.61
C TYR A 36 8.30 -1.82 1.68
N HIS A 37 8.26 -2.19 0.40
CA HIS A 37 7.60 -1.42 -0.64
C HIS A 37 6.58 -2.29 -1.36
N THR A 38 5.31 -1.89 -1.34
CA THR A 38 4.28 -2.64 -2.06
C THR A 38 4.38 -2.42 -3.57
N LYS A 39 3.67 -3.26 -4.33
CA LYS A 39 3.22 -2.93 -5.69
C LYS A 39 2.34 -1.67 -5.62
N ILE A 40 2.20 -0.99 -6.76
CA ILE A 40 1.23 0.12 -6.87
C ILE A 40 -0.17 -0.51 -6.85
N MET A 41 -0.98 -0.12 -5.88
CA MET A 41 -2.35 -0.59 -5.70
C MET A 41 -3.33 0.47 -6.16
N LYS A 42 -4.55 0.05 -6.51
CA LYS A 42 -5.62 0.99 -6.87
C LYS A 42 -6.09 1.74 -5.63
N ASP A 43 -6.62 0.98 -4.66
CA ASP A 43 -7.30 1.49 -3.47
C ASP A 43 -7.22 0.52 -2.27
N LEU A 44 -7.42 1.06 -1.07
CA LEU A 44 -7.68 0.30 0.16
C LEU A 44 -9.01 -0.44 0.04
N TYR A 45 -9.02 -1.72 0.44
CA TYR A 45 -10.21 -2.57 0.42
C TYR A 45 -10.75 -2.81 1.84
N ILE A 46 -10.09 -3.66 2.62
CA ILE A 46 -10.47 -4.03 3.99
C ILE A 46 -9.24 -4.09 4.88
N PHE A 47 -9.41 -3.84 6.17
CA PHE A 47 -8.36 -3.88 7.18
C PHE A 47 -8.96 -4.11 8.55
N GLY A 48 -8.13 -4.54 9.49
CA GLY A 48 -8.53 -4.71 10.88
C GLY A 48 -7.60 -5.62 11.67
N ALA A 49 -7.80 -5.66 12.98
CA ALA A 49 -7.20 -6.69 13.82
C ALA A 49 -8.01 -7.99 13.66
N SER A 50 -7.32 -9.13 13.56
CA SER A 50 -8.02 -10.42 13.55
C SER A 50 -8.60 -10.72 14.93
N ASN A 51 -9.91 -11.03 15.01
CA ASN A 51 -10.58 -11.39 16.26
C ASN A 51 -9.91 -12.58 16.96
N ASN A 52 -9.38 -13.54 16.18
CA ASN A 52 -8.74 -14.75 16.68
C ASN A 52 -7.22 -14.56 16.92
N GLN A 53 -6.64 -13.50 16.36
CA GLN A 53 -5.21 -13.17 16.48
C GLN A 53 -5.05 -11.67 16.76
N LYS A 54 -5.46 -11.22 17.96
CA LYS A 54 -5.35 -9.82 18.44
C LYS A 54 -3.94 -9.20 18.35
N HIS A 55 -2.93 -9.99 17.98
CA HIS A 55 -1.55 -9.56 17.80
C HIS A 55 -1.19 -9.19 16.35
N ARG A 56 -2.11 -9.32 15.37
CA ARG A 56 -1.86 -8.97 13.96
C ARG A 56 -2.95 -8.07 13.40
N PHE A 57 -2.53 -7.03 12.70
CA PHE A 57 -3.39 -6.13 11.96
C PHE A 57 -3.19 -6.36 10.47
N PHE A 58 -4.23 -6.73 9.73
CA PHE A 58 -4.15 -6.94 8.29
C PHE A 58 -4.59 -5.70 7.52
N ILE A 59 -4.02 -5.52 6.33
CA ILE A 59 -4.45 -4.51 5.37
C ILE A 59 -4.52 -5.17 3.99
N SER A 60 -5.64 -4.97 3.32
CA SER A 60 -5.93 -5.51 1.99
C SER A 60 -6.22 -4.39 1.00
N PHE A 61 -5.79 -4.59 -0.25
CA PHE A 61 -5.87 -3.62 -1.33
C PHE A 61 -6.40 -4.28 -2.60
N ARG A 62 -7.06 -3.48 -3.44
CA ARG A 62 -7.39 -3.87 -4.83
C ARG A 62 -6.19 -3.65 -5.73
N GLU A 63 -5.88 -4.64 -6.57
CA GLU A 63 -4.82 -4.48 -7.56
C GLU A 63 -5.13 -3.35 -8.56
N LEU A 64 -4.06 -2.78 -9.13
CA LEU A 64 -4.17 -1.63 -10.02
C LEU A 64 -4.99 -1.91 -11.28
N PHE A 65 -4.81 -3.07 -11.90
CA PHE A 65 -5.40 -3.42 -13.20
C PHE A 65 -6.59 -4.38 -13.11
N ASN A 66 -6.71 -5.13 -12.02
CA ASN A 66 -7.84 -6.03 -11.80
C ASN A 66 -8.39 -5.83 -10.39
N GLN A 67 -9.51 -5.13 -10.28
CA GLN A 67 -10.11 -4.78 -8.99
C GLN A 67 -10.70 -6.00 -8.23
N GLN A 68 -10.92 -7.13 -8.92
CA GLN A 68 -11.34 -8.38 -8.29
C GLN A 68 -10.17 -9.07 -7.58
N LYS A 69 -8.93 -8.78 -7.98
CA LYS A 69 -7.74 -9.31 -7.32
C LYS A 69 -7.40 -8.48 -6.09
N ILE A 70 -7.41 -9.15 -4.94
CA ILE A 70 -7.08 -8.58 -3.64
C ILE A 70 -5.70 -9.07 -3.21
N LYS A 71 -4.87 -8.14 -2.71
CA LYS A 71 -3.59 -8.47 -2.07
C LYS A 71 -3.59 -7.92 -0.66
N SER A 72 -3.09 -8.71 0.28
CA SER A 72 -3.05 -8.36 1.69
C SER A 72 -1.68 -8.62 2.30
N PHE A 73 -1.42 -7.96 3.42
CA PHE A 73 -0.33 -8.29 4.32
C PHE A 73 -0.71 -7.93 5.76
N TYR A 74 0.11 -8.39 6.72
CA TYR A 74 -0.03 -8.01 8.12
C TYR A 74 1.03 -6.97 8.50
N LEU A 75 0.62 -5.94 9.23
CA LEU A 75 1.57 -5.06 9.93
C LEU A 75 2.32 -5.84 11.02
N PHE A 76 3.44 -5.29 11.49
CA PHE A 76 4.26 -5.91 12.53
C PHE A 76 3.46 -6.15 13.81
N SER A 77 3.66 -7.33 14.41
CA SER A 77 2.87 -7.76 15.57
C SER A 77 3.24 -7.00 16.84
N LEU A 78 2.29 -6.95 17.78
CA LEU A 78 2.51 -6.38 19.12
C LEU A 78 3.53 -7.16 19.96
N LYS A 79 3.76 -8.44 19.64
CA LYS A 79 4.74 -9.29 20.33
C LYS A 79 6.19 -8.98 19.92
N GLY A 80 6.39 -8.21 18.85
CA GLY A 80 7.72 -7.83 18.38
C GLY A 80 8.30 -6.67 19.19
N ASN A 81 9.62 -6.64 19.32
CA ASN A 81 10.35 -5.48 19.85
C ASN A 81 10.51 -4.38 18.77
N ASP A 82 9.48 -4.13 17.96
CA ASP A 82 9.47 -3.07 16.96
C ASP A 82 8.32 -2.09 17.19
N ARG A 83 8.66 -0.95 17.79
CA ARG A 83 7.70 0.05 18.24
C ARG A 83 7.14 0.82 17.05
N PHE A 84 5.82 0.84 16.92
CA PHE A 84 5.13 1.72 15.97
C PHE A 84 5.40 3.20 16.28
N LEU A 85 5.77 3.97 15.27
CA LEU A 85 6.10 5.39 15.39
C LEU A 85 4.97 6.28 14.88
N GLY A 86 4.22 5.84 13.87
CA GLY A 86 3.07 6.57 13.34
C GLY A 86 2.84 6.31 11.85
N ILE A 87 1.85 7.02 11.30
CA ILE A 87 1.51 7.03 9.87
C ILE A 87 2.03 8.33 9.23
N TYR A 88 2.57 8.23 8.03
CA TYR A 88 2.97 9.38 7.22
C TYR A 88 2.44 9.25 5.78
N TYR A 89 2.05 10.38 5.18
CA TYR A 89 1.60 10.45 3.79
C TYR A 89 2.60 11.20 2.93
N GLY A 90 2.83 10.72 1.72
CA GLY A 90 3.74 11.37 0.79
C GLY A 90 3.55 10.93 -0.65
N TYR A 91 4.45 11.40 -1.50
CA TYR A 91 4.57 10.94 -2.88
C TYR A 91 6.03 10.82 -3.26
N ARG A 92 6.32 9.94 -4.21
CA ARG A 92 7.66 9.76 -4.78
C ARG A 92 7.58 9.25 -6.21
N LYS A 93 8.71 9.20 -6.91
CA LYS A 93 8.79 8.46 -8.18
C LYS A 93 8.54 6.96 -7.92
N PRO A 94 7.82 6.25 -8.80
CA PRO A 94 7.64 4.80 -8.70
C PRO A 94 8.97 4.05 -8.62
N ILE A 95 9.01 2.98 -7.83
CA ILE A 95 10.20 2.10 -7.75
C ILE A 95 10.39 1.31 -9.04
N LYS A 96 9.29 0.88 -9.65
CA LYS A 96 9.25 0.29 -10.98
C LYS A 96 8.29 1.11 -11.83
N ASN A 97 8.68 1.41 -13.07
CA ASN A 97 7.79 2.06 -14.02
C ASN A 97 6.62 1.13 -14.30
N VAL A 98 5.40 1.60 -14.00
CA VAL A 98 4.17 0.91 -14.33
C VAL A 98 3.55 1.62 -15.52
N VAL A 99 3.33 0.88 -16.60
CA VAL A 99 2.68 1.38 -17.82
C VAL A 99 1.20 1.06 -17.72
N THR A 100 0.36 2.09 -17.70
CA THR A 100 -1.09 1.95 -17.82
C THR A 100 -1.49 2.19 -19.26
N ARG A 101 -2.11 1.19 -19.88
CA ARG A 101 -2.69 1.30 -21.21
C ARG A 101 -4.17 1.65 -21.08
N TYR A 102 -4.64 2.62 -21.85
CA TYR A 102 -6.04 3.01 -21.93
C TYR A 102 -6.38 3.42 -23.35
N GLU A 103 -7.64 3.26 -23.73
CA GLU A 103 -8.13 3.66 -25.04
C GLU A 103 -8.74 5.06 -24.95
N GLU A 104 -8.36 5.92 -25.87
CA GLU A 104 -8.93 7.26 -26.00
C GLU A 104 -9.19 7.52 -27.49
N ASN A 105 -10.47 7.70 -27.85
CA ASN A 105 -10.92 7.90 -29.23
C ASN A 105 -10.46 6.80 -30.20
N GLY A 106 -10.50 5.52 -29.80
CA GLY A 106 -10.06 4.39 -30.63
C GLY A 106 -8.54 4.20 -30.70
N ILE A 107 -7.75 5.05 -30.02
CA ILE A 107 -6.28 4.97 -30.01
C ILE A 107 -5.81 4.45 -28.65
N MET A 108 -5.03 3.38 -28.67
CA MET A 108 -4.36 2.84 -27.49
C MET A 108 -3.24 3.77 -27.03
N LYS A 109 -3.43 4.43 -25.90
CA LYS A 109 -2.43 5.27 -25.24
C LYS A 109 -1.79 4.52 -24.07
N ALA A 110 -0.50 4.78 -23.85
CA ALA A 110 0.25 4.26 -22.73
C ALA A 110 0.78 5.43 -21.90
N SER A 111 0.49 5.43 -20.60
CA SER A 111 1.02 6.42 -19.67
C SER A 111 1.84 5.76 -18.58
N THR A 112 2.82 6.49 -18.06
CA THR A 112 3.59 6.09 -16.88
C THR A 112 3.27 7.03 -15.73
N PHE A 113 3.35 6.52 -14.50
CA PHE A 113 3.18 7.34 -13.32
C PHE A 113 4.44 8.19 -13.08
N SER A 114 4.35 9.51 -13.26
CA SER A 114 5.45 10.42 -12.90
C SER A 114 5.68 10.48 -11.39
N ARG A 115 4.62 10.27 -10.59
CA ARG A 115 4.61 10.20 -9.14
C ARG A 115 3.58 9.19 -8.66
N VAL A 116 3.86 8.54 -7.54
CA VAL A 116 2.93 7.66 -6.82
C VAL A 116 2.81 8.11 -5.37
N TYR A 117 1.59 8.12 -4.87
CA TYR A 117 1.26 8.50 -3.50
C TYR A 117 1.32 7.27 -2.60
N TYR A 118 1.63 7.49 -1.32
CA TYR A 118 1.78 6.40 -0.37
C TYR A 118 1.29 6.73 1.03
N ILE A 119 0.92 5.65 1.73
CA ILE A 119 0.82 5.59 3.20
C ILE A 119 2.06 4.88 3.70
N GLU A 120 2.79 5.50 4.62
CA GLU A 120 3.95 4.91 5.29
C GLU A 120 3.60 4.57 6.73
N PHE A 121 3.68 3.29 7.08
CA PHE A 121 3.63 2.84 8.47
C PHE A 121 5.04 2.79 9.01
N ARG A 122 5.36 3.67 9.96
CA ARG A 122 6.71 3.80 10.53
C ARG A 122 6.86 2.97 11.78
N PHE A 123 7.99 2.30 11.90
CA PHE A 123 8.39 1.52 13.05
C PHE A 123 9.84 1.84 13.44
N LYS A 124 10.28 1.46 14.63
CA LYS A 124 11.65 1.72 15.13
C LYS A 124 12.70 1.03 14.25
N LYS A 125 12.42 -0.18 13.78
CA LYS A 125 13.32 -1.03 12.99
C LYS A 125 12.97 -1.04 11.49
N GLY A 126 12.05 -0.20 11.04
CA GLY A 126 11.64 -0.26 9.64
C GLY A 126 10.45 0.61 9.27
N SER A 127 10.05 0.53 8.01
CA SER A 127 8.85 1.18 7.49
C SER A 127 8.17 0.28 6.45
N ILE A 128 6.87 0.44 6.29
CA ILE A 128 6.11 -0.17 5.20
C ILE A 128 5.47 0.94 4.37
N PHE A 129 5.86 1.03 3.10
CA PHE A 129 5.31 1.96 2.12
C PHE A 129 4.25 1.26 1.27
N CYS A 130 3.00 1.67 1.44
CA CYS A 130 1.87 1.24 0.64
C CYS A 130 1.58 2.27 -0.43
N TYR A 131 1.83 1.92 -1.69
CA TYR A 131 1.59 2.81 -2.84
C TYR A 131 0.16 2.68 -3.35
N ILE A 132 -0.57 3.80 -3.39
CA ILE A 132 -2.01 3.82 -3.69
C ILE A 132 -2.32 4.96 -4.66
N VAL A 133 -2.89 4.62 -5.81
CA VAL A 133 -3.26 5.61 -6.83
C VAL A 133 -4.43 6.48 -6.37
N GLY A 134 -5.42 5.90 -5.68
CA GLY A 134 -6.59 6.64 -5.19
C GLY A 134 -6.27 7.87 -4.35
N ILE A 135 -5.17 7.87 -3.58
CA ILE A 135 -4.76 9.03 -2.76
C ILE A 135 -4.58 10.29 -3.62
N SER A 136 -4.20 10.17 -4.88
CA SER A 136 -4.09 11.31 -5.80
C SER A 136 -5.41 12.07 -5.97
N TYR A 137 -6.56 11.39 -5.86
CA TYR A 137 -7.88 12.02 -5.98
C TYR A 137 -8.17 12.95 -4.80
N LEU A 138 -7.59 12.68 -3.62
CA LEU A 138 -7.81 13.50 -2.43
C LEU A 138 -7.15 14.87 -2.52
N LEU A 139 -6.22 15.06 -3.46
CA LEU A 139 -5.50 16.33 -3.65
C LEU A 139 -6.11 17.23 -4.72
N LYS A 140 -7.14 16.75 -5.43
CA LYS A 140 -7.80 17.46 -6.53
C LYS A 140 -9.03 18.19 -6.02
N LYS A 141 -9.04 19.53 -6.06
CA LYS A 141 -10.19 20.34 -5.60
C LYS A 141 -11.47 20.01 -6.36
N GLU A 142 -11.37 19.74 -7.65
CA GLU A 142 -12.51 19.40 -8.51
C GLU A 142 -13.13 18.03 -8.19
N LYS A 143 -12.49 17.22 -7.33
CA LYS A 143 -13.01 15.91 -6.90
C LYS A 143 -13.59 15.92 -5.49
N VAL A 144 -13.49 17.03 -4.78
CA VAL A 144 -14.10 17.20 -3.45
C VAL A 144 -15.62 17.00 -3.56
N ASN A 145 -16.23 16.38 -2.55
CA ASN A 145 -17.65 16.04 -2.47
C ASN A 145 -18.14 15.02 -3.52
N THR A 146 -17.24 14.38 -4.26
CA THR A 146 -17.63 13.19 -5.03
C THR A 146 -17.80 12.00 -4.08
N ARG A 147 -18.75 11.11 -4.36
CA ARG A 147 -18.98 9.89 -3.56
C ARG A 147 -17.69 9.07 -3.35
N TYR A 148 -16.84 9.02 -4.38
CA TYR A 148 -15.56 8.32 -4.29
C TYR A 148 -14.58 9.02 -3.34
N TYR A 149 -14.49 10.35 -3.40
CA TYR A 149 -13.66 11.14 -2.49
C TYR A 149 -14.07 10.92 -1.04
N GLU A 150 -15.38 11.02 -0.75
CA GLU A 150 -15.94 10.84 0.59
C GLU A 150 -15.70 9.44 1.13
N SER A 151 -15.99 8.41 0.32
CA SER A 151 -15.74 7.02 0.71
C SER A 151 -14.26 6.74 0.95
N LEU A 152 -13.37 7.32 0.12
CA LEU A 152 -11.93 7.13 0.27
C LEU A 152 -11.40 7.81 1.54
N ILE A 153 -11.82 9.05 1.82
CA ILE A 153 -11.33 9.78 2.99
C ILE A 153 -11.83 9.13 4.28
N GLU A 154 -13.10 8.72 4.34
CA GLU A 154 -13.67 8.00 5.47
C GLU A 154 -12.92 6.69 5.72
N ARG A 155 -12.65 5.93 4.66
CA ARG A 155 -11.94 4.66 4.77
C ARG A 155 -10.49 4.84 5.24
N ILE A 156 -9.79 5.90 4.83
CA ILE A 156 -8.45 6.20 5.34
C ILE A 156 -8.50 6.66 6.80
N LEU A 157 -9.46 7.51 7.18
CA LEU A 157 -9.63 7.94 8.57
C LEU A 157 -9.92 6.76 9.51
N ASN A 158 -10.75 5.81 9.08
CA ASN A 158 -11.01 4.60 9.84
C ASN A 158 -9.76 3.72 9.95
N LEU A 159 -8.96 3.60 8.87
CA LEU A 159 -7.66 2.92 8.92
C LEU A 159 -6.72 3.57 9.94
N GLU A 160 -6.59 4.90 9.93
CA GLU A 160 -5.76 5.61 10.91
C GLU A 160 -6.21 5.30 12.34
N LYS A 161 -7.51 5.43 12.62
CA LYS A 161 -8.08 5.16 13.95
C LYS A 161 -7.75 3.74 14.41
N GLN A 162 -8.08 2.73 13.60
CA GLN A 162 -7.88 1.33 13.95
C GLN A 162 -6.41 0.95 14.12
N VAL A 163 -5.51 1.49 13.30
CA VAL A 163 -4.06 1.22 13.43
C VAL A 163 -3.52 1.85 14.71
N TYR A 164 -3.90 3.08 15.02
CA TYR A 164 -3.47 3.75 16.25
C TYR A 164 -4.00 3.04 17.50
N GLU A 165 -5.27 2.64 17.50
CA GLU A 165 -5.88 1.83 18.56
C GLU A 165 -5.17 0.49 18.72
N PHE A 166 -4.91 -0.21 17.62
CA PHE A 166 -4.18 -1.49 17.64
C PHE A 166 -2.80 -1.39 18.28
N TYR A 167 -2.07 -0.29 18.06
CA TYR A 167 -0.75 -0.03 18.66
C TYR A 167 -0.80 0.74 19.99
N ASN A 168 -1.99 0.91 20.58
CA ASN A 168 -2.23 1.66 21.81
C ASN A 168 -1.58 3.07 21.78
N LYS A 169 -1.87 3.81 20.70
CA LYS A 169 -1.39 5.17 20.47
C LYS A 169 -2.55 6.15 20.29
N GLU A 170 -2.32 7.39 20.72
CA GLU A 170 -3.26 8.48 20.49
C GLU A 170 -3.13 9.02 19.07
N LEU A 171 -4.26 9.05 18.35
CA LEU A 171 -4.38 9.71 17.07
C LEU A 171 -4.71 11.19 17.29
N SER A 172 -3.93 12.08 16.68
CA SER A 172 -4.20 13.52 16.79
C SER A 172 -5.56 13.90 16.19
N ASN A 173 -6.27 14.86 16.81
CA ASN A 173 -7.56 15.34 16.33
C ASN A 173 -7.56 15.70 14.83
N GLY A 174 -8.61 15.25 14.15
CA GLY A 174 -8.86 15.50 12.73
C GLY A 174 -8.18 14.55 11.75
N GLY A 175 -7.34 13.61 12.20
CA GLY A 175 -6.65 12.65 11.32
C GLY A 175 -5.45 13.22 10.58
N ILE A 176 -4.49 12.36 10.26
CA ILE A 176 -3.20 12.74 9.66
C ILE A 176 -3.40 13.04 8.17
N ILE A 177 -4.25 12.26 7.49
CA ILE A 177 -4.60 12.44 6.08
C ILE A 177 -5.24 13.80 5.83
N ILE A 178 -6.14 14.27 6.70
CA ILE A 178 -6.80 15.58 6.55
C ILE A 178 -5.78 16.71 6.67
N LYS A 179 -4.88 16.63 7.66
CA LYS A 179 -3.78 17.60 7.82
C LYS A 179 -2.87 17.60 6.59
N TRP A 180 -2.61 16.44 6.02
CA TRP A 180 -1.79 16.31 4.82
C TRP A 180 -2.47 16.88 3.56
N ILE A 181 -3.76 16.59 3.35
CA ILE A 181 -4.57 17.15 2.25
C ILE A 181 -4.59 18.67 2.35
N LYS A 182 -4.91 19.25 3.52
CA LYS A 182 -4.96 20.71 3.70
C LYS A 182 -3.66 21.42 3.31
N LYS A 183 -2.50 20.78 3.51
CA LYS A 183 -1.18 21.33 3.16
C LYS A 183 -0.81 21.15 1.68
N ARG A 184 -1.50 20.29 0.94
CA ARG A 184 -1.08 19.79 -0.38
C ARG A 184 -2.13 19.96 -1.47
N GLN A 185 -3.38 20.21 -1.09
CA GLN A 185 -4.50 20.36 -2.02
C GLN A 185 -4.27 21.59 -2.88
N LYS A 186 -4.29 21.37 -4.19
CA LYS A 186 -4.08 22.42 -5.19
C LYS A 186 -5.39 22.71 -5.89
#